data_AF-A0A133UKX9-F1
#
_entry.id   AF-A0A133UKX9-F1
#
_cell.length_a   1.000
_cell.length_b   1.000
_cell.length_c   1.000
_cell.angle_alpha   90.00
_cell.angle_beta   90.00
_cell.angle_gamma   90.00
#
_symmetry.space_group_name_H-M   'P 1'
#
loop_
_entity.id
_entity.type
_entity.pdbx_description
1 polymer ?
#
loop_
_entity_poly.entity_id
_entity_poly.type
_entity_poly.pdbx_seq_one_letter_code
_entity_poly.pdbx_strand_id
1 'polypeptide(L)'
;MVLDLETFETEAELELSPKTKELYTESLEDFDDWLKEKGDQENKVEMVKEYRRHLLKGRELSKSSISRHISAIKAYFRLVEDKTVKVRLPRVERKSLVEGRDYPAPKDVQKVVRMTEVSRDRAIIATGFSTGARKMEICSLNRSDLDLPHVVISREKTGGSRKGTPEGSMMRR
;
A
#
# COMPACT_ATOMS: atom_id res chain seq x y z
N MET A 1 9.35 27.90 -5.14
CA MET A 1 8.32 27.09 -5.80
C MET A 1 7.31 26.72 -4.74
N VAL A 2 6.04 27.00 -5.00
CA VAL A 2 4.91 26.52 -4.20
C VAL A 2 4.27 25.40 -5.02
N LEU A 3 3.99 24.27 -4.40
CA LEU A 3 3.32 23.17 -5.07
C LEU A 3 1.85 23.52 -5.29
N ASP A 4 1.33 23.25 -6.48
CA ASP A 4 -0.10 23.33 -6.78
C ASP A 4 -0.79 22.04 -6.31
N LEU A 5 -1.05 21.99 -5.00
CA LEU A 5 -1.67 20.84 -4.35
C LEU A 5 -3.15 20.68 -4.74
N GLU A 6 -3.84 21.77 -5.09
CA GLU A 6 -5.24 21.74 -5.52
C GLU A 6 -5.39 21.00 -6.85
N THR A 7 -4.53 21.32 -7.84
CA THR A 7 -4.49 20.59 -9.11
C THR A 7 -4.09 19.13 -8.87
N PHE A 8 -3.13 18.87 -7.99
CA PHE A 8 -2.75 17.48 -7.66
C PHE A 8 -3.92 16.67 -7.10
N GLU A 9 -4.71 17.22 -6.17
CA GLU A 9 -5.85 16.52 -5.59
C GLU A 9 -6.90 16.15 -6.63
N THR A 10 -7.16 17.05 -7.57
CA THR A 10 -8.13 16.85 -8.65
C THR A 10 -7.68 15.74 -9.60
N GLU A 11 -6.43 15.78 -10.06
CA GLU A 11 -5.85 14.76 -10.95
C GLU A 11 -5.69 13.40 -10.25
N ALA A 12 -5.31 13.41 -8.97
CA ALA A 12 -5.14 12.20 -8.17
C ALA A 12 -6.45 11.43 -7.97
N GLU A 13 -7.60 12.10 -7.93
CA GLU A 13 -8.92 11.47 -7.77
C GLU A 13 -9.25 10.53 -8.94
N LEU A 14 -8.74 10.83 -10.14
CA LEU A 14 -9.00 10.05 -11.35
C LEU A 14 -8.16 8.77 -11.43
N GLU A 15 -6.98 8.75 -10.79
CA GLU A 15 -6.00 7.66 -10.95
C GLU A 15 -5.67 6.87 -9.68
N LEU A 16 -5.86 7.45 -8.49
CA LEU A 16 -5.33 6.89 -7.24
C LEU A 16 -6.44 6.42 -6.31
N SER A 17 -6.14 5.37 -5.54
CA SER A 17 -7.05 4.95 -4.47
C SER A 17 -7.13 6.03 -3.38
N PRO A 18 -8.25 6.16 -2.65
CA PRO A 18 -8.40 7.18 -1.61
C PRO A 18 -7.26 7.15 -0.58
N LYS A 19 -6.80 5.96 -0.19
CA LYS A 19 -5.69 5.83 0.76
C LYS A 19 -4.35 6.23 0.17
N THR A 20 -4.13 5.98 -1.12
CA THR A 20 -2.91 6.43 -1.81
C THR A 20 -2.90 7.95 -1.93
N LYS A 21 -4.04 8.56 -2.26
CA LYS A 21 -4.21 10.00 -2.35
C LYS A 21 -3.86 10.68 -1.01
N GLU A 22 -4.55 10.29 0.08
CA GLU A 22 -4.30 10.81 1.44
C GLU A 22 -2.80 10.77 1.79
N LEU A 23 -2.18 9.59 1.63
CA LEU A 23 -0.77 9.40 1.94
C LEU A 23 0.19 10.19 1.03
N TYR A 24 -0.22 10.51 -0.19
CA TYR A 24 0.58 11.30 -1.13
C TYR A 24 0.42 12.78 -0.85
N THR A 25 -0.80 13.26 -0.57
CA THR A 25 -1.07 14.64 -0.15
C THR A 25 -0.24 15.00 1.07
N GLU A 26 -0.31 14.22 2.16
CA GLU A 26 0.54 14.42 3.36
C GLU A 26 2.03 14.50 3.01
N SER A 27 2.47 13.66 2.06
CA SER A 27 3.89 13.61 1.67
C SER A 27 4.33 14.82 0.85
N LEU A 28 3.38 15.43 0.11
CA LEU A 28 3.60 16.61 -0.72
C LEU A 28 3.51 17.88 0.12
N GLU A 29 2.61 17.95 1.10
CA GLU A 29 2.57 19.02 2.10
C GLU A 29 3.89 19.09 2.87
N ASP A 30 4.37 17.95 3.38
CA ASP A 30 5.68 17.81 4.01
C ASP A 30 6.85 18.24 3.11
N PHE A 31 6.67 18.17 1.78
CA PHE A 31 7.68 18.58 0.82
C PHE A 31 7.60 20.08 0.52
N ASP A 32 6.38 20.61 0.37
CA ASP A 32 6.11 22.03 0.16
C ASP A 32 6.62 22.88 1.33
N ASP A 33 6.37 22.44 2.57
CA ASP A 33 6.85 23.13 3.75
C ASP A 33 8.39 23.13 3.83
N TRP A 34 9.02 22.01 3.49
CA TRP A 34 10.48 21.95 3.38
C TRP A 34 11.04 22.90 2.31
N LEU A 35 10.34 23.06 1.18
CA LEU A 35 10.74 24.01 0.13
C LEU A 35 10.61 25.47 0.59
N LYS A 36 9.56 25.80 1.34
CA LYS A 36 9.37 27.16 1.91
C LYS A 36 10.53 27.54 2.83
N GLU A 37 11.01 26.60 3.64
CA GLU A 37 12.16 26.84 4.53
C GLU A 37 13.49 26.93 3.78
N LYS A 38 13.68 26.10 2.74
CA LYS A 38 14.98 25.97 2.08
C LYS A 38 15.21 27.00 0.98
N GLY A 39 14.14 27.52 0.39
CA GLY A 39 14.18 28.38 -0.78
C GLY A 39 14.19 27.59 -2.10
N ASP A 40 13.72 28.25 -3.16
CA ASP A 40 13.51 27.59 -4.45
C ASP A 40 14.83 27.12 -5.09
N GLN A 41 14.77 25.99 -5.79
CA GLN A 41 15.91 25.39 -6.46
C GLN A 41 15.60 25.24 -7.94
N GLU A 42 16.43 25.81 -8.81
CA GLU A 42 16.25 25.75 -10.26
C GLU A 42 16.35 24.31 -10.79
N ASN A 43 17.16 23.48 -10.14
CA ASN A 43 17.33 22.07 -10.49
C ASN A 43 16.41 21.15 -9.66
N LYS A 44 15.29 20.76 -10.25
CA LYS A 44 14.30 19.84 -9.65
C LYS A 44 14.87 18.49 -9.24
N VAL A 45 15.84 17.94 -9.97
CA VAL A 45 16.46 16.66 -9.62
C VAL A 45 17.31 16.79 -8.37
N GLU A 46 18.07 17.87 -8.26
CA GLU A 46 18.90 18.11 -7.08
C GLU A 46 18.05 18.42 -5.86
N MET A 47 17.02 19.25 -6.01
CA MET A 47 16.01 19.52 -4.98
C MET A 47 15.44 18.24 -4.35
N VAL A 48 15.01 17.27 -5.16
CA VAL A 48 14.47 15.99 -4.63
C VAL A 48 15.56 15.14 -3.96
N LYS A 49 16.81 15.19 -4.42
CA LYS A 49 17.92 14.50 -3.74
C LYS A 49 18.25 15.13 -2.39
N GLU A 50 18.20 16.46 -2.30
CA GLU A 50 18.41 17.18 -1.05
C GLU A 50 17.30 16.90 -0.05
N TYR A 51 16.05 16.95 -0.50
CA TYR A 51 14.91 16.56 0.34
C TYR A 51 15.04 15.13 0.83
N ARG A 52 15.41 14.19 -0.05
CA ARG A 52 15.70 12.81 0.37
C ARG A 52 16.78 12.75 1.45
N ARG A 53 17.84 13.56 1.34
CA ARG A 53 18.92 13.63 2.34
C ARG A 53 18.40 14.17 3.67
N HIS A 54 17.53 15.18 3.63
CA HIS A 54 16.83 15.73 4.79
C HIS A 54 15.94 14.66 5.46
N LEU A 55 15.13 13.92 4.69
CA LEU A 55 14.30 12.84 5.25
C LEU A 55 15.13 11.72 5.89
N LEU A 56 16.29 11.40 5.30
CA LEU A 56 17.15 10.31 5.79
C LEU A 56 17.98 10.72 7.01
N LYS A 57 18.60 11.91 6.99
CA LYS A 57 19.57 12.33 8.02
C LYS A 57 19.01 13.35 9.00
N GLY A 58 18.05 14.17 8.57
CA GLY A 58 17.43 15.19 9.42
C GLY A 58 16.23 14.64 10.20
N ARG A 59 15.36 13.86 9.55
CA ARG A 59 14.16 13.26 10.16
C ARG A 59 14.30 11.77 10.49
N GLU A 60 15.41 11.14 10.07
CA GLU A 60 15.71 9.71 10.32
C GLU A 60 14.57 8.74 9.95
N LEU A 61 13.82 9.05 8.89
CA LEU A 61 12.67 8.25 8.49
C LEU A 61 13.07 6.87 7.95
N SER A 62 12.15 5.91 8.11
CA SER A 62 12.32 4.58 7.54
C SER A 62 12.49 4.62 6.01
N LYS A 63 13.24 3.66 5.44
CA LYS A 63 13.40 3.54 3.97
C LYS A 63 12.05 3.47 3.24
N SER A 64 11.06 2.81 3.82
CA SER A 64 9.69 2.72 3.29
C SER A 64 8.99 4.08 3.27
N SER A 65 9.08 4.84 4.36
CA SER A 65 8.52 6.19 4.44
C SER A 65 9.17 7.09 3.40
N ILE A 66 10.50 7.12 3.33
CA ILE A 66 11.25 7.91 2.33
C ILE A 66 10.80 7.54 0.91
N SER A 67 10.66 6.25 0.60
CA SER A 67 10.20 5.82 -0.73
C SER A 67 8.79 6.30 -1.06
N ARG A 68 7.89 6.37 -0.07
CA ARG A 68 6.55 6.95 -0.25
C ARG A 68 6.65 8.43 -0.61
N HIS A 69 7.40 9.23 0.15
CA HIS A 69 7.58 10.66 -0.15
C HIS A 69 8.09 10.88 -1.58
N ILE A 70 9.15 10.17 -1.99
CA ILE A 70 9.69 10.34 -3.34
C ILE A 70 8.72 9.81 -4.42
N SER A 71 7.87 8.83 -4.11
CA SER A 71 6.83 8.38 -5.05
C SER A 71 5.72 9.41 -5.20
N ALA A 72 5.30 10.06 -4.11
CA ALA A 72 4.35 11.16 -4.13
C ALA A 72 4.87 12.33 -4.97
N ILE A 73 6.13 12.74 -4.76
CA ILE A 73 6.78 13.80 -5.54
C ILE A 73 6.81 13.46 -7.04
N LYS A 74 7.13 12.20 -7.41
CA LYS A 74 7.08 11.78 -8.81
C LYS A 74 5.67 11.79 -9.40
N ALA A 75 4.67 11.43 -8.60
CA ALA A 75 3.28 11.49 -9.02
C ALA A 75 2.87 12.94 -9.27
N TYR A 76 3.22 13.87 -8.37
CA TYR A 76 3.01 15.30 -8.57
C TYR A 76 3.60 15.80 -9.89
N PHE A 77 4.89 15.57 -10.13
CA PHE A 77 5.52 16.04 -11.37
C PHE A 77 4.91 15.42 -12.63
N ARG A 78 4.46 14.16 -12.55
CA ARG A 78 3.76 13.50 -13.66
C ARG A 78 2.39 14.12 -13.92
N LEU A 79 1.59 14.30 -12.87
CA LEU A 79 0.18 14.67 -12.98
C LEU A 79 -0.03 16.18 -13.18
N VAL A 80 0.76 17.01 -12.51
CA VAL A 80 0.56 18.47 -12.48
C VAL A 80 1.45 19.18 -13.49
N GLU A 81 2.71 18.74 -13.65
CA GLU A 81 3.66 19.42 -14.53
C GLU A 81 3.86 18.76 -15.90
N ASP A 82 3.20 17.63 -16.16
CA ASP A 82 3.42 16.76 -17.32
C ASP A 82 4.92 16.46 -17.57
N LYS A 83 5.70 16.35 -16.47
CA LYS A 83 7.15 16.18 -16.50
C LYS A 83 7.55 14.96 -15.70
N THR A 84 8.26 14.02 -16.32
CA THR A 84 8.88 12.93 -15.57
C THR A 84 10.18 13.36 -14.89
N VAL A 85 10.14 13.56 -13.58
CA VAL A 85 11.37 13.75 -12.79
C VAL A 85 12.06 12.40 -12.54
N LYS A 86 13.15 12.15 -13.26
CA LYS A 86 13.95 10.92 -13.17
C LYS A 86 14.88 10.94 -11.96
N VAL A 87 14.32 10.84 -10.77
CA VAL A 87 15.09 10.61 -9.53
C VAL A 87 15.19 9.10 -9.29
N ARG A 88 16.42 8.56 -9.28
CA ARG A 88 16.64 7.18 -8.84
C ARG A 88 16.28 7.09 -7.35
N LEU A 89 15.23 6.34 -7.07
CA LEU A 89 14.90 5.92 -5.71
C LEU A 89 16.07 5.07 -5.22
N PRO A 90 16.51 5.19 -3.96
CA PRO A 90 17.20 4.06 -3.35
C PRO A 90 16.25 2.89 -3.54
N ARG A 91 16.73 1.79 -4.14
CA ARG A 91 15.95 0.56 -4.17
C ARG A 91 15.61 0.31 -2.72
N VAL A 92 14.33 0.50 -2.35
CA VAL A 92 13.83 -0.17 -1.17
C VAL A 92 14.08 -1.60 -1.54
N GLU A 93 15.07 -2.20 -0.90
CA GLU A 93 15.08 -3.63 -0.75
C GLU A 93 13.71 -3.89 -0.16
N ARG A 94 12.75 -4.24 -1.04
CA ARG A 94 11.60 -5.02 -0.61
C ARG A 94 12.29 -6.04 0.24
N LYS A 95 12.04 -6.03 1.56
CA LYS A 95 12.52 -7.11 2.41
C LYS A 95 12.21 -8.34 1.57
N SER A 96 13.25 -9.02 1.07
CA SER A 96 13.04 -10.35 0.50
C SER A 96 12.18 -11.03 1.54
N LEU A 97 11.13 -11.74 1.10
CA LEU A 97 10.26 -12.52 1.99
C LEU A 97 11.11 -12.93 3.18
N VAL A 98 10.93 -12.27 4.33
CA VAL A 98 11.95 -12.31 5.39
C VAL A 98 12.15 -13.78 5.65
N GLU A 99 13.30 -14.33 5.24
CA GLU A 99 13.61 -15.72 5.54
C GLU A 99 13.65 -15.77 7.06
N GLY A 100 12.71 -16.49 7.65
CA GLY A 100 12.45 -16.46 9.10
C GLY A 100 11.29 -15.60 9.58
N ARG A 101 10.36 -15.14 8.74
CA ARG A 101 9.00 -14.89 9.27
C ARG A 101 8.40 -16.25 9.62
N ASP A 102 8.19 -16.50 10.90
CA ASP A 102 7.45 -17.66 11.40
C ASP A 102 6.05 -17.64 10.79
N TYR A 103 5.87 -18.37 9.70
CA TYR A 103 4.54 -18.73 9.26
C TYR A 103 4.01 -19.71 10.32
N PRO A 104 2.85 -19.43 10.94
CA PRO A 104 2.31 -20.33 11.94
C PRO A 104 2.09 -21.70 11.30
N ALA A 105 2.53 -22.76 11.98
CA ALA A 105 2.30 -24.10 11.46
C ALA A 105 0.78 -24.35 11.36
N PRO A 106 0.31 -25.17 10.42
CA PRO A 106 -1.13 -25.41 10.24
C PRO A 106 -1.86 -25.81 11.53
N LYS A 107 -1.19 -26.57 12.41
CA LYS A 107 -1.71 -26.95 13.74
C LYS A 107 -2.00 -25.73 14.64
N ASP A 108 -1.16 -24.71 14.59
CA ASP A 108 -1.27 -23.52 15.43
C ASP A 108 -2.42 -22.64 14.92
N VAL A 109 -2.55 -22.52 13.59
CA VAL A 109 -3.70 -21.86 12.94
C VAL A 109 -5.01 -22.55 13.33
N GLN A 110 -5.08 -23.87 13.24
CA GLN A 110 -6.28 -24.62 13.65
C GLN A 110 -6.61 -24.41 15.12
N LYS A 111 -5.60 -24.37 15.99
CA LYS A 111 -5.79 -24.09 17.43
C LYS A 111 -6.37 -22.69 17.64
N VAL A 112 -5.82 -21.67 16.97
CA VAL A 112 -6.33 -20.28 17.03
C VAL A 112 -7.78 -20.22 16.56
N VAL A 113 -8.12 -20.85 15.42
CA VAL A 113 -9.50 -20.91 14.92
C VAL A 113 -10.44 -21.55 15.94
N ARG A 114 -10.04 -22.68 16.56
CA ARG A 114 -10.86 -23.37 17.56
C ARG A 114 -11.05 -22.56 18.84
N MET A 115 -10.01 -21.85 19.30
CA MET A 115 -10.02 -21.05 20.52
C MET A 115 -10.72 -19.69 20.35
N THR A 116 -10.96 -19.24 19.11
CA THR A 116 -11.64 -17.96 18.85
C THR A 116 -13.14 -18.11 19.10
N GLU A 117 -13.63 -17.54 20.21
CA GLU A 117 -15.03 -17.66 20.64
C GLU A 117 -16.01 -16.89 19.73
N VAL A 118 -15.62 -15.70 19.28
CA VAL A 118 -16.44 -14.84 18.42
C VAL A 118 -16.54 -15.46 17.03
N SER A 119 -17.76 -15.81 16.61
CA SER A 119 -18.04 -16.47 15.32
C SER A 119 -17.57 -15.68 14.11
N ARG A 120 -17.72 -14.34 14.15
CA ARG A 120 -17.20 -13.43 13.12
C ARG A 120 -15.69 -13.54 12.98
N ASP A 121 -14.97 -13.42 14.09
CA ASP A 121 -13.51 -13.39 14.08
C ASP A 121 -12.96 -14.76 13.67
N ARG A 122 -13.61 -15.84 14.10
CA ARG A 122 -13.34 -17.21 13.65
C ARG A 122 -13.49 -17.34 12.13
N ALA A 123 -14.57 -16.82 11.56
CA ALA A 123 -14.80 -16.84 10.12
C ALA A 123 -13.73 -16.03 9.36
N ILE A 124 -13.35 -14.85 9.86
CA ILE A 124 -12.29 -14.02 9.26
C ILE A 124 -10.96 -14.78 9.22
N ILE A 125 -10.54 -15.38 10.34
CA ILE A 125 -9.28 -16.12 10.45
C ILE A 125 -9.32 -17.36 9.54
N ALA A 126 -10.38 -18.17 9.63
CA ALA A 126 -10.52 -19.37 8.81
C ALA A 126 -10.52 -19.05 7.31
N THR A 127 -11.23 -17.99 6.90
CA THR A 127 -11.28 -17.53 5.50
C THR A 127 -9.92 -17.05 5.02
N GLY A 128 -9.21 -16.25 5.82
CA GLY A 128 -7.89 -15.73 5.45
C GLY A 128 -6.85 -16.83 5.26
N PHE A 129 -6.83 -17.83 6.14
CA PHE A 129 -5.87 -18.94 6.04
C PHE A 129 -6.23 -20.00 4.99
N SER A 130 -7.53 -20.21 4.67
CA SER A 130 -7.96 -21.18 3.66
C SER A 130 -7.81 -20.67 2.22
N THR A 131 -8.11 -19.38 2.01
CA THR A 131 -8.14 -18.76 0.67
C THR A 131 -6.88 -17.97 0.33
N GLY A 132 -6.10 -17.56 1.34
CA GLY A 132 -5.00 -16.62 1.17
C GLY A 132 -5.45 -15.20 0.79
N ALA A 133 -6.73 -14.85 1.00
CA ALA A 133 -7.25 -13.53 0.71
C ALA A 133 -6.64 -12.45 1.63
N ARG A 134 -6.51 -11.24 1.10
CA ARG A 134 -5.99 -10.09 1.86
C ARG A 134 -7.06 -9.55 2.82
N LYS A 135 -6.61 -8.89 3.89
CA LYS A 135 -7.47 -8.23 4.89
C LYS A 135 -8.65 -7.48 4.25
N MET A 136 -8.37 -6.58 3.30
CA MET A 136 -9.43 -5.77 2.67
C MET A 136 -10.38 -6.61 1.81
N GLU A 137 -9.88 -7.67 1.15
CA GLU A 137 -10.73 -8.58 0.37
C GLU A 137 -11.72 -9.29 1.31
N ILE A 138 -11.26 -9.78 2.48
CA ILE A 138 -12.11 -10.42 3.49
C ILE A 138 -13.12 -9.43 4.08
N CYS A 139 -12.70 -8.21 4.38
CA CYS A 139 -13.58 -7.17 4.94
C CYS A 139 -14.68 -6.72 3.97
N SER A 140 -14.48 -6.90 2.66
CA SER A 140 -15.43 -6.47 1.61
C SER A 140 -16.30 -7.61 1.07
N LEU A 141 -16.21 -8.83 1.63
CA LEU A 141 -17.02 -9.97 1.19
C LEU A 141 -18.51 -9.75 1.45
N ASN A 142 -19.32 -10.02 0.44
CA ASN A 142 -20.77 -10.10 0.52
C ASN A 142 -21.25 -11.55 0.44
N ARG A 143 -22.50 -11.79 0.85
CA ARG A 143 -23.13 -13.13 0.76
C ARG A 143 -23.17 -13.66 -0.68
N SER A 144 -23.26 -12.76 -1.67
CA SER A 144 -23.23 -13.09 -3.10
C SER A 144 -21.89 -13.61 -3.59
N ASP A 145 -20.82 -13.33 -2.84
CA ASP A 145 -19.44 -13.67 -3.24
C ASP A 145 -19.02 -15.06 -2.73
N LEU A 146 -19.93 -15.76 -2.04
CA LEU A 146 -19.69 -17.06 -1.41
C LEU A 146 -20.45 -18.17 -2.15
N ASP A 147 -19.72 -19.10 -2.76
CA ASP A 147 -20.28 -20.29 -3.40
C ASP A 147 -20.24 -21.51 -2.46
N LEU A 148 -21.18 -21.60 -1.51
CA LEU A 148 -21.20 -22.73 -0.57
C LEU A 148 -21.58 -24.04 -1.31
N PRO A 149 -20.77 -25.12 -1.24
CA PRO A 149 -19.93 -25.53 -0.10
C PRO A 149 -18.44 -25.15 -0.17
N HIS A 150 -17.98 -24.41 -1.18
CA HIS A 150 -16.58 -24.06 -1.43
C HIS A 150 -16.34 -22.54 -1.37
N VAL A 151 -15.60 -22.05 -0.38
CA VAL A 151 -15.34 -20.60 -0.27
C VAL A 151 -14.33 -20.17 -1.34
N VAL A 152 -14.83 -19.79 -2.52
CA VAL A 152 -14.02 -19.22 -3.61
C VAL A 152 -14.19 -17.70 -3.59
N ILE A 153 -13.13 -16.99 -3.21
CA ILE A 153 -13.13 -15.52 -3.25
C ILE A 153 -12.71 -15.07 -4.64
N SER A 154 -13.64 -14.49 -5.39
CA SER A 154 -13.35 -13.85 -6.67
C SER A 154 -12.61 -12.53 -6.46
N ARG A 155 -11.42 -12.40 -7.04
CA ARG A 155 -10.61 -11.17 -6.96
C ARG A 155 -11.01 -10.26 -8.10
N GLU A 156 -11.41 -9.02 -7.83
CA GLU A 156 -11.30 -7.96 -8.83
C GLU A 156 -9.92 -7.32 -8.70
N LYS A 157 -9.10 -7.40 -9.76
CA LYS A 157 -7.90 -6.56 -9.82
C LYS A 157 -8.32 -5.10 -9.90
N THR A 158 -7.58 -4.22 -9.24
CA THR A 158 -7.51 -2.81 -9.64
C THR A 158 -7.10 -2.77 -11.11
N GLY A 159 -8.05 -2.46 -12.01
CA GLY A 159 -7.90 -2.61 -13.47
C GLY A 159 -8.80 -3.66 -14.16
N GLY A 160 -9.89 -4.14 -13.52
CA GLY A 160 -11.05 -4.69 -14.23
C GLY A 160 -10.99 -6.16 -14.69
N SER A 161 -10.05 -6.98 -14.20
CA SER A 161 -10.05 -8.43 -14.54
C SER A 161 -10.19 -9.32 -13.32
N ARG A 162 -11.18 -10.23 -13.36
CA ARG A 162 -11.47 -11.20 -12.29
C ARG A 162 -10.54 -12.42 -12.34
N LYS A 163 -10.02 -12.85 -11.19
CA LYS A 163 -9.38 -14.17 -11.02
C LYS A 163 -9.93 -14.84 -9.75
N GLY A 164 -10.47 -16.05 -9.86
CA GLY A 164 -10.85 -16.86 -8.71
C GLY A 164 -9.63 -17.51 -8.05
N THR A 165 -9.62 -17.61 -6.72
CA THR A 165 -8.62 -18.40 -5.97
C THR A 165 -9.34 -19.61 -5.37
N PRO A 166 -9.02 -20.85 -5.80
CA PRO A 166 -9.65 -22.04 -5.23
C PRO A 166 -9.15 -22.32 -3.81
N GLU A 167 -10.00 -22.96 -3.00
CA GLU A 167 -9.67 -23.41 -1.65
C GLU A 167 -8.55 -24.46 -1.68
N GLY A 168 -7.51 -24.26 -0.86
CA GLY A 168 -6.51 -25.29 -0.59
C GLY A 168 -7.10 -26.35 0.34
N SER A 169 -7.03 -27.62 -0.05
CA SER A 169 -7.62 -28.76 0.67
C SER A 169 -7.09 -28.91 2.10
N MET A 170 -7.69 -28.23 3.08
CA MET A 170 -7.31 -28.38 4.50
C MET A 170 -8.48 -28.45 5.48
N MET A 171 -9.72 -28.45 5.00
CA MET A 171 -10.92 -28.54 5.85
C MET A 171 -11.76 -29.77 5.47
N ARG A 172 -11.24 -30.98 5.70
CA ARG A 172 -12.11 -32.15 5.87
C ARG A 172 -12.45 -32.27 7.36
N ARG A 173 -13.75 -32.31 7.64
CA ARG A 173 -14.33 -32.45 8.98
C ARG A 173 -13.79 -33.67 9.71
#